data_AF-A0AB40BMB6-F1
#
_entry.id   AF-A0AB40BMB6-F1
#
_cell.length_a   1.000
_cell.length_b   1.000
_cell.length_c   1.000
_cell.angle_alpha   90.00
_cell.angle_beta   90.00
_cell.angle_gamma   90.00
#
_symmetry.space_group_name_H-M   'P 1'
#
loop_
_entity.id
_entity.type
_entity.pdbx_description
1 polymer ?
#
loop_
_entity_poly.entity_id
_entity_poly.type
_entity_poly.pdbx_seq_one_letter_code
_entity_poly.pdbx_strand_id
1 'polypeptide(L)'
;MALLPFKTLSMKVLQCSLLAGMKLKKIQPLLELFQPKLVLFPDSLKSQLNFSKNYTHLYYSENSTLRVPSLKDDFEVRLMRCLDFKLQPRILPQENMAIARLEGQLLLSNGNHLLVPAKKPTHFSSKQQLNWGSVDPNLLLKALKDKGIDGLISYDETAPCHGVHSIHISAPDEAVIEIDSKQTVIFAANENLTAVICETFSSVCSGI
;
A
#
# COMPACT_ATOMS: atom_id res chain seq x y z
N MET A 1 -14.41 39.92 -27.97
CA MET A 1 -13.76 41.24 -28.14
C MET A 1 -12.95 41.35 -29.45
N ALA A 2 -13.23 40.57 -30.50
CA ALA A 2 -12.34 40.53 -31.68
C ALA A 2 -12.52 41.71 -32.68
N LEU A 3 -13.65 42.41 -32.63
CA LEU A 3 -13.98 43.50 -33.57
C LEU A 3 -13.99 44.89 -32.92
N LEU A 4 -13.62 45.00 -31.65
CA LEU A 4 -13.44 46.31 -31.02
C LEU A 4 -12.07 46.86 -31.45
N PRO A 5 -11.99 48.14 -31.85
CA PRO A 5 -12.99 49.21 -31.69
C PRO A 5 -13.86 49.51 -32.94
N PHE A 6 -13.91 48.64 -33.96
CA PHE A 6 -14.53 48.89 -35.28
C PHE A 6 -16.07 48.90 -35.30
N LYS A 7 -16.72 49.68 -34.42
CA LYS A 7 -18.19 49.81 -34.31
C LYS A 7 -18.87 50.54 -35.47
N THR A 8 -18.14 51.35 -36.25
CA THR A 8 -18.71 52.27 -37.25
C THR A 8 -18.71 51.76 -38.70
N LEU A 9 -18.32 50.51 -38.96
CA LEU A 9 -18.27 49.96 -40.31
C LEU A 9 -19.53 49.14 -40.64
N SER A 10 -20.23 49.55 -41.71
CA SER A 10 -21.33 48.76 -42.31
C SER A 10 -20.74 47.62 -43.15
N MET A 11 -20.13 46.64 -42.49
CA MET A 11 -19.50 45.48 -43.13
C MET A 11 -20.22 44.17 -42.80
N LYS A 12 -20.32 43.27 -43.78
CA LYS A 12 -20.77 41.89 -43.55
C LYS A 12 -19.63 41.09 -42.96
N VAL A 13 -19.67 40.82 -41.65
CA VAL A 13 -18.69 39.95 -40.99
C VAL A 13 -19.16 38.50 -41.07
N LEU A 14 -18.34 37.65 -41.69
CA LEU A 14 -18.54 36.20 -41.69
C LEU A 14 -17.47 35.56 -40.82
N GLN A 15 -17.91 34.84 -39.78
CA GLN A 15 -17.01 34.01 -38.98
C GLN A 15 -16.91 32.62 -39.62
N CYS A 16 -15.89 32.41 -40.43
CA CYS A 16 -15.58 31.11 -41.01
C CYS A 16 -14.53 30.40 -40.15
N SER A 17 -14.91 29.30 -39.49
CA SER A 17 -13.95 28.44 -38.80
C SER A 17 -13.37 27.42 -39.77
N LEU A 18 -12.14 27.66 -40.22
CA LEU A 18 -11.37 26.75 -41.08
C LEU A 18 -10.40 25.88 -40.26
N LEU A 19 -10.68 25.67 -38.98
CA LEU A 19 -9.80 24.92 -38.10
C LEU A 19 -9.69 23.46 -38.57
N ALA A 20 -8.48 23.08 -38.98
CA ALA A 20 -8.12 21.70 -39.26
C ALA A 20 -7.93 20.96 -37.93
N GLY A 21 -9.04 20.54 -37.34
CA GLY A 21 -9.08 19.80 -36.09
C GLY A 21 -9.93 18.53 -36.17
N MET A 22 -9.74 17.63 -35.21
CA MET A 22 -10.59 16.47 -35.06
C MET A 22 -12.00 16.91 -34.66
N LYS A 23 -13.01 16.51 -35.44
CA LYS A 23 -14.41 16.77 -35.13
C LYS A 23 -14.87 15.84 -34.00
N LEU A 24 -15.70 16.35 -33.09
CA LEU A 24 -16.26 15.60 -31.95
C LEU A 24 -16.85 14.24 -32.34
N LYS A 25 -17.59 14.20 -33.46
CA LYS A 25 -18.20 12.98 -34.02
C LYS A 25 -17.22 11.88 -34.42
N LYS A 26 -15.93 12.19 -34.58
CA LYS A 26 -14.87 11.21 -34.89
C LYS A 26 -14.24 10.62 -33.63
N ILE A 27 -14.45 11.21 -32.46
CA ILE A 27 -13.83 10.76 -31.20
C ILE A 27 -14.38 9.38 -30.81
N GLN A 28 -15.69 9.21 -30.77
CA GLN A 28 -16.31 7.96 -30.34
C GLN A 28 -15.90 6.75 -31.22
N PRO A 29 -15.96 6.82 -32.57
CA PRO A 29 -15.46 5.74 -33.43
C PRO A 29 -13.98 5.42 -33.21
N LEU A 30 -13.16 6.44 -32.91
CA LEU A 30 -11.73 6.26 -32.65
C LEU A 30 -11.49 5.49 -31.35
N LEU A 31 -12.26 5.81 -30.30
CA LEU A 31 -12.20 5.13 -29.01
C LEU A 31 -12.69 3.68 -29.12
N GLU A 32 -13.71 3.41 -29.93
CA GLU A 32 -14.19 2.06 -30.20
C GLU A 32 -13.18 1.22 -30.97
N LEU A 33 -12.42 1.83 -31.89
CA LEU A 33 -11.37 1.17 -32.65
C LEU A 33 -10.15 0.83 -31.78
N PHE A 34 -9.66 1.78 -30.99
CA PHE A 34 -8.43 1.60 -30.21
C PHE A 34 -8.64 0.90 -28.87
N GLN A 35 -9.87 0.94 -28.33
CA GLN A 35 -10.22 0.38 -27.02
C GLN A 35 -9.18 0.71 -25.92
N PRO A 36 -8.85 2.00 -25.71
CA PRO A 36 -7.84 2.38 -24.74
C PRO A 36 -8.29 2.06 -23.32
N LYS A 37 -7.34 1.70 -22.45
CA LYS A 37 -7.63 1.45 -21.03
C LYS A 37 -7.96 2.73 -20.25
N LEU A 38 -7.26 3.82 -20.57
CA LEU A 38 -7.45 5.14 -19.96
C LEU A 38 -7.45 6.22 -21.04
N VAL A 39 -8.39 7.17 -20.93
CA VAL A 39 -8.49 8.34 -21.82
C VAL A 39 -8.46 9.63 -21.01
N LEU A 40 -7.71 10.62 -21.48
CA LEU A 40 -7.67 11.96 -20.90
C LEU A 40 -8.43 12.95 -21.78
N PHE A 41 -9.43 13.61 -21.22
CA PHE A 41 -10.22 14.62 -21.92
C PHE A 41 -9.98 16.02 -21.35
N PRO A 42 -9.96 17.07 -22.18
CA PRO A 42 -10.01 18.43 -21.66
C PRO A 42 -11.29 18.68 -20.85
N ASP A 43 -11.18 19.43 -19.77
CA ASP A 43 -12.32 19.84 -18.92
C ASP A 43 -13.45 20.51 -19.71
N SER A 44 -13.11 21.22 -20.78
CA SER A 44 -14.08 21.89 -21.67
C SER A 44 -15.04 20.93 -22.37
N LEU A 45 -14.73 19.63 -22.42
CA LEU A 45 -15.56 18.62 -23.07
C LEU A 45 -16.50 17.88 -22.11
N LYS A 46 -16.45 18.15 -20.80
CA LYS A 46 -17.29 17.50 -19.78
C LYS A 46 -18.78 17.52 -20.10
N SER A 47 -19.27 18.63 -20.66
CA SER A 47 -20.70 18.82 -20.97
C SER A 47 -21.09 18.38 -22.39
N GLN A 48 -20.12 18.02 -23.23
CA GLN A 48 -20.34 17.78 -24.66
C GLN A 48 -20.29 16.30 -25.05
N LEU A 49 -19.82 15.43 -24.16
CA LEU A 49 -19.55 14.04 -24.46
C LEU A 49 -20.21 13.11 -23.45
N ASN A 50 -21.12 12.27 -23.94
CA ASN A 50 -21.63 11.12 -23.22
C ASN A 50 -20.79 9.91 -23.63
N PHE A 51 -19.71 9.66 -22.89
CA PHE A 51 -18.81 8.56 -23.19
C PHE A 51 -19.40 7.20 -22.78
N SER A 52 -19.09 6.17 -23.58
CA SER A 52 -19.36 4.77 -23.28
C SER A 52 -18.62 4.31 -22.01
N LYS A 53 -19.21 3.38 -21.25
CA LYS A 53 -18.69 2.86 -19.97
C LYS A 53 -17.48 1.93 -20.08
N ASN A 54 -16.99 1.66 -21.30
CA ASN A 54 -16.04 0.57 -21.53
C ASN A 54 -14.56 0.94 -21.26
N TYR A 55 -14.27 2.18 -20.88
CA TYR A 55 -12.92 2.65 -20.57
C TYR A 55 -12.92 3.63 -19.40
N THR A 56 -11.83 3.65 -18.65
CA THR A 56 -11.61 4.67 -17.62
C THR A 56 -11.29 6.00 -18.31
N HIS A 57 -11.84 7.09 -17.80
CA HIS A 57 -11.51 8.42 -18.31
C HIS A 57 -11.29 9.41 -17.17
N LEU A 58 -10.38 10.36 -17.39
CA LEU A 58 -10.15 11.50 -16.51
C LEU A 58 -10.26 12.79 -17.32
N TYR A 59 -10.51 13.88 -16.62
CA TYR A 59 -10.49 15.20 -17.21
C TYR A 59 -9.30 16.01 -16.73
N TYR A 60 -8.68 16.79 -17.63
CA TYR A 60 -7.55 17.64 -17.33
C TYR A 60 -7.87 19.11 -17.60
N SER A 61 -7.31 19.97 -16.76
CA SER A 61 -7.17 21.40 -17.05
C SER A 61 -5.70 21.76 -17.24
N GLU A 62 -5.46 22.84 -17.96
CA GLU A 62 -4.11 23.34 -18.19
C GLU A 62 -3.41 23.63 -16.85
N ASN A 63 -2.15 23.23 -16.74
CA ASN A 63 -1.33 23.36 -15.53
C ASN A 63 -1.82 22.59 -14.29
N SER A 64 -2.76 21.65 -14.44
CA SER A 64 -3.17 20.75 -13.37
C SER A 64 -2.33 19.46 -13.33
N THR A 65 -1.99 19.01 -12.12
CA THR A 65 -1.43 17.67 -11.94
C THR A 65 -2.56 16.67 -11.79
N LEU A 66 -2.53 15.61 -12.59
CA LEU A 66 -3.51 14.52 -12.53
C LEU A 66 -2.93 13.28 -11.90
N ARG A 67 -3.68 12.70 -10.97
CA ARG A 67 -3.39 11.38 -10.44
C ARG A 67 -3.90 10.33 -11.41
N VAL A 68 -2.98 9.76 -12.18
CA VAL A 68 -3.28 8.62 -13.06
C VAL A 68 -3.35 7.36 -12.20
N PRO A 69 -4.49 6.63 -12.19
CA PRO A 69 -4.58 5.37 -11.45
C PRO A 69 -3.64 4.33 -12.05
N SER A 70 -3.02 3.51 -11.19
CA SER A 70 -2.37 2.29 -11.67
C SER A 70 -3.46 1.37 -12.24
N LEU A 71 -3.27 0.92 -13.47
CA LEU A 71 -4.13 -0.07 -14.12
C LEU A 71 -3.61 -1.50 -13.94
N LYS A 72 -2.52 -1.67 -13.18
CA LYS A 72 -1.99 -2.96 -12.77
C LYS A 72 -2.37 -3.19 -11.31
N ASP A 73 -2.94 -4.37 -11.04
CA ASP A 73 -3.14 -4.87 -9.67
C ASP A 73 -1.81 -5.28 -9.03
N ASP A 74 -0.86 -5.72 -9.87
CA ASP A 74 0.46 -6.16 -9.44
C ASP A 74 1.50 -5.04 -9.53
N PHE A 75 2.37 -5.01 -8.51
CA PHE A 75 3.48 -4.09 -8.42
C PHE A 75 4.81 -4.82 -8.62
N GLU A 76 5.39 -4.71 -9.81
CA GLU A 76 6.71 -5.26 -10.11
C GLU A 76 7.81 -4.27 -9.75
N VAL A 77 8.76 -4.73 -8.94
CA VAL A 77 9.96 -3.98 -8.56
C VAL A 77 11.19 -4.75 -8.95
N ARG A 78 12.12 -4.07 -9.62
CA ARG A 78 13.45 -4.62 -9.89
C ARG A 78 14.34 -4.39 -8.67
N LEU A 79 15.00 -5.43 -8.20
CA LEU A 79 16.05 -5.30 -7.18
C LEU A 79 17.36 -4.91 -7.84
N MET A 80 18.04 -3.90 -7.30
CA MET A 80 19.41 -3.61 -7.71
C MET A 80 20.35 -4.68 -7.15
N ARG A 81 21.27 -5.20 -7.97
CA ARG A 81 22.16 -6.35 -7.62
C ARG A 81 22.91 -6.21 -6.29
N CYS A 82 23.27 -4.99 -5.90
CA CYS A 82 23.94 -4.73 -4.61
C CYS A 82 23.06 -5.00 -3.37
N LEU A 83 21.75 -5.15 -3.55
CA LEU A 83 20.79 -5.52 -2.51
C LEU A 83 20.61 -7.02 -2.39
N ASP A 84 20.82 -7.79 -3.46
CA ASP A 84 20.67 -9.26 -3.46
C ASP A 84 21.54 -9.89 -2.36
N PHE A 85 22.76 -9.41 -2.19
CA PHE A 85 23.72 -9.90 -1.18
C PHE A 85 23.34 -9.57 0.27
N LYS A 86 22.40 -8.64 0.48
CA LYS A 86 21.90 -8.29 1.82
C LYS A 86 20.68 -9.10 2.23
N LEU A 87 20.10 -9.86 1.30
CA LEU A 87 18.95 -10.70 1.61
C LEU A 87 19.39 -11.81 2.56
N GLN A 88 18.63 -11.98 3.64
CA GLN A 88 18.72 -13.12 4.54
C GLN A 88 17.38 -13.86 4.50
N PRO A 89 17.16 -14.72 3.47
CA PRO A 89 15.90 -15.40 3.29
C PRO A 89 15.65 -16.39 4.42
N ARG A 90 14.44 -16.36 4.96
CA ARG A 90 13.92 -17.33 5.92
C ARG A 90 12.79 -18.10 5.26
N ILE A 91 12.87 -19.43 5.29
CA ILE A 91 11.87 -20.32 4.70
C ILE A 91 10.68 -20.39 5.66
N LEU A 92 9.49 -20.11 5.15
CA LEU A 92 8.23 -20.32 5.84
C LEU A 92 7.70 -21.71 5.48
N PRO A 93 7.69 -22.66 6.42
CA PRO A 93 7.33 -24.05 6.14
C PRO A 93 5.86 -24.23 5.74
N GLN A 94 4.97 -23.30 6.13
CA GLN A 94 3.53 -23.38 5.86
C GLN A 94 3.16 -22.99 4.41
N GLU A 95 3.99 -22.19 3.73
CA GLU A 95 3.63 -21.58 2.43
C GLU A 95 4.60 -21.90 1.29
N ASN A 96 5.61 -22.76 1.52
CA ASN A 96 6.70 -23.03 0.57
C ASN A 96 7.31 -21.74 -0.01
N MET A 97 7.38 -20.70 0.82
CA MET A 97 7.83 -19.36 0.45
C MET A 97 9.05 -18.99 1.30
N ALA A 98 10.01 -18.28 0.71
CA ALA A 98 11.11 -17.68 1.46
C ALA A 98 10.93 -16.16 1.52
N ILE A 99 11.05 -15.58 2.70
CA ILE A 99 10.90 -14.13 2.93
C ILE A 99 12.22 -13.56 3.44
N ALA A 100 12.60 -12.38 2.94
CA ALA A 100 13.75 -11.63 3.40
C ALA A 100 13.37 -10.15 3.57
N ARG A 101 13.84 -9.53 4.66
CA ARG A 101 13.70 -8.09 4.88
C ARG A 101 14.76 -7.35 4.06
N LEU A 102 14.36 -6.28 3.39
CA LEU A 102 15.28 -5.41 2.67
C LEU A 102 14.99 -3.94 2.95
N GLU A 103 16.04 -3.22 3.35
CA GLU A 103 15.99 -1.76 3.43
C GLU A 103 16.52 -1.13 2.13
N GLY A 104 15.71 -0.25 1.53
CA GLY A 104 16.07 0.42 0.31
C GLY A 104 15.17 1.61 0.01
N GLN A 105 15.58 2.41 -0.96
CA GLN A 105 14.79 3.48 -1.54
C GLN A 105 14.17 3.01 -2.85
N LEU A 106 12.87 3.23 -3.00
CA LEU A 106 12.14 2.95 -4.24
C LEU A 106 12.30 4.14 -5.21
N LEU A 107 12.75 3.86 -6.43
CA LEU A 107 12.92 4.84 -7.50
C LEU A 107 12.11 4.43 -8.72
N LEU A 108 11.63 5.40 -9.49
CA LEU A 108 11.03 5.18 -10.80
C LEU A 108 12.05 5.54 -11.88
N SER A 109 12.46 4.57 -12.69
CA SER A 109 13.41 4.77 -13.79
C SER A 109 12.93 4.05 -15.04
N ASN A 110 12.81 4.78 -16.16
CA ASN A 110 12.35 4.25 -17.44
C ASN A 110 11.03 3.46 -17.33
N GLY A 111 10.08 3.97 -16.54
CA GLY A 111 8.78 3.33 -16.31
C GLY A 111 8.80 2.09 -15.42
N ASN A 112 9.96 1.70 -14.87
CA ASN A 112 10.09 0.58 -13.94
C ASN A 112 10.40 1.07 -12.53
N HIS A 113 9.81 0.41 -11.54
CA HIS A 113 10.18 0.61 -10.15
C HIS A 113 11.48 -0.15 -9.86
N LEU A 114 12.46 0.54 -9.28
CA LEU A 114 13.76 0.01 -8.93
C LEU A 114 13.98 0.23 -7.44
N LEU A 115 14.28 -0.84 -6.70
CA LEU A 115 14.70 -0.75 -5.31
C LEU A 115 16.22 -0.60 -5.28
N VAL A 116 16.70 0.48 -4.67
CA VAL A 116 18.14 0.79 -4.53
C VAL A 116 18.54 0.90 -3.07
N PRO A 117 19.82 0.74 -2.69
CA PRO A 117 20.25 0.93 -1.32
C PRO A 117 19.90 2.34 -0.82
N ALA A 118 19.39 2.41 0.41
CA ALA A 118 19.18 3.68 1.08
C ALA A 118 20.54 4.38 1.30
N LYS A 119 20.65 5.65 0.89
CA LYS A 119 21.89 6.44 1.04
C LYS A 119 22.18 6.84 2.49
N LYS A 120 21.18 6.78 3.37
CA LYS A 120 21.29 7.05 4.80
C LYS A 120 20.54 5.95 5.54
N PRO A 121 21.02 5.50 6.71
CA PRO A 121 20.24 4.63 7.57
C PRO A 121 18.96 5.39 7.93
N THR A 122 17.84 4.90 7.43
CA THR A 122 16.55 5.35 7.91
C THR A 122 16.40 4.70 9.26
N HIS A 123 16.58 5.46 10.35
CA HIS A 123 16.18 4.99 11.66
C HIS A 123 14.66 4.81 11.62
N PHE A 124 14.19 3.64 11.20
CA PHE A 124 12.85 3.21 11.50
C PHE A 124 12.76 3.20 13.02
N SER A 125 11.96 4.12 13.57
CA SER A 125 11.58 4.00 14.97
C SER A 125 11.02 2.59 15.14
N SER A 126 11.43 1.88 16.20
CA SER A 126 10.99 0.52 16.54
C SER A 126 9.46 0.32 16.54
N LYS A 127 8.69 1.41 16.47
CA LYS A 127 7.22 1.44 16.33
C LYS A 127 6.66 0.93 15.00
N GLN A 128 7.47 0.48 14.03
CA GLN A 128 7.01 -0.05 12.73
C GLN A 128 7.57 -1.44 12.42
N GLN A 129 7.71 -2.31 13.42
CA GLN A 129 7.89 -3.74 13.16
C GLN A 129 6.51 -4.35 12.86
N LEU A 130 6.36 -4.88 11.65
CA LEU A 130 5.19 -5.66 11.26
C LEU A 130 5.52 -7.12 11.52
N ASN A 131 4.92 -7.69 12.56
CA ASN A 131 5.07 -9.12 12.84
C ASN A 131 4.14 -9.91 11.93
N TRP A 132 4.68 -10.93 11.25
CA TRP A 132 3.94 -11.75 10.29
C TRP A 132 3.95 -13.21 10.71
N GLY A 133 2.83 -13.89 10.49
CA GLY A 133 2.64 -15.30 10.83
C GLY A 133 1.86 -15.50 12.13
N SER A 134 1.58 -16.77 12.46
CA SER A 134 0.96 -17.15 13.73
C SER A 134 2.01 -17.38 14.81
N VAL A 135 1.65 -17.06 16.04
CA VAL A 135 2.52 -17.23 17.21
C VAL A 135 2.18 -18.55 17.88
N ASP A 136 3.19 -19.40 18.06
CA ASP A 136 3.04 -20.61 18.88
C ASP A 136 3.05 -20.21 20.36
N PRO A 137 1.93 -20.39 21.10
CA PRO A 137 1.84 -20.03 22.51
C PRO A 137 2.90 -20.71 23.38
N ASN A 138 3.32 -21.93 23.02
CA ASN A 138 4.31 -22.70 23.78
C ASN A 138 5.72 -22.14 23.60
N LEU A 139 6.07 -21.73 22.36
CA LEU A 139 7.36 -21.09 22.09
C LEU A 139 7.42 -19.71 22.75
N LEU A 140 6.32 -18.96 22.74
CA LEU A 140 6.23 -17.68 23.42
C LEU A 140 6.39 -17.84 24.93
N LEU A 141 5.68 -18.78 25.55
CA LEU A 141 5.80 -19.04 26.98
C LEU A 141 7.23 -19.46 27.35
N LYS A 142 7.88 -20.30 26.54
CA LYS A 142 9.28 -20.69 26.77
C LYS A 142 10.21 -19.47 26.73
N ALA A 143 10.07 -18.59 25.74
CA ALA A 143 10.89 -17.39 25.62
C ALA A 143 10.65 -16.40 26.77
N LEU A 144 9.41 -16.29 27.26
CA LEU A 144 9.07 -15.49 28.45
C LEU A 144 9.74 -16.05 29.71
N LYS A 145 9.75 -17.38 29.88
CA LYS A 145 10.45 -18.04 31.00
C LYS A 145 11.94 -17.79 30.98
N ASP A 146 12.58 -17.82 29.81
CA ASP A 146 14.00 -17.50 29.65
C ASP A 146 14.33 -16.06 30.06
N LYS A 147 13.34 -15.16 30.04
CA LYS A 147 13.42 -13.76 30.51
C LYS A 147 12.96 -13.58 31.97
N GLY A 148 12.65 -14.67 32.68
CA GLY A 148 12.22 -14.65 34.08
C GLY A 148 10.75 -14.31 34.31
N ILE A 149 9.92 -14.43 33.27
CA ILE A 149 8.46 -14.22 33.34
C ILE A 149 7.77 -15.57 33.31
N ASP A 150 7.11 -15.92 34.41
CA ASP A 150 6.34 -17.16 34.50
C ASP A 150 4.87 -16.93 34.17
N GLY A 151 4.29 -17.91 33.46
CA GLY A 151 2.89 -17.88 33.09
C GLY A 151 2.31 -19.25 32.78
N LEU A 152 0.99 -19.28 32.63
CA LEU A 152 0.19 -20.46 32.36
C LEU A 152 -0.62 -20.25 31.07
N ILE A 153 -0.64 -21.27 30.22
CA ILE A 153 -1.45 -21.26 29.00
C ILE A 153 -2.84 -21.79 29.35
N SER A 154 -3.86 -21.04 28.97
CA SER A 154 -5.26 -21.47 28.91
C SER A 154 -5.75 -21.44 27.46
N TYR A 155 -6.78 -22.23 27.20
CA TYR A 155 -7.41 -22.31 25.90
C TYR A 155 -8.92 -22.20 26.09
N ASP A 156 -9.54 -21.22 25.44
CA ASP A 156 -10.99 -21.05 25.47
C ASP A 156 -11.60 -21.63 24.19
N GLU A 157 -12.27 -22.77 24.34
CA GLU A 157 -13.00 -23.46 23.27
C GLU A 157 -14.30 -22.75 22.87
N THR A 158 -14.81 -21.83 23.71
CA THR A 158 -16.11 -21.18 23.49
C THR A 158 -16.01 -19.89 22.66
N ALA A 159 -14.79 -19.44 22.35
CA ALA A 159 -14.54 -18.21 21.62
C ALA A 159 -14.94 -18.31 20.14
N PRO A 160 -15.65 -17.30 19.59
CA PRO A 160 -16.05 -17.29 18.19
C PRO A 160 -14.82 -16.98 17.33
N CYS A 161 -14.37 -17.99 16.57
CA CYS A 161 -13.17 -18.05 15.71
C CYS A 161 -12.04 -18.92 16.32
N HIS A 162 -12.08 -20.23 16.02
CA HIS A 162 -10.96 -21.17 16.16
C HIS A 162 -10.25 -21.29 17.53
N GLY A 163 -10.88 -20.81 18.61
CA GLY A 163 -10.35 -20.87 19.97
C GLY A 163 -9.29 -19.81 20.24
N VAL A 164 -9.30 -19.25 21.44
CA VAL A 164 -8.32 -18.23 21.86
C VAL A 164 -7.34 -18.88 22.83
N HIS A 165 -6.04 -18.79 22.52
CA HIS A 165 -5.00 -19.13 23.46
C HIS A 165 -4.67 -17.92 24.32
N SER A 166 -4.74 -18.06 25.64
CA SER A 166 -4.40 -17.02 26.60
C SER A 166 -3.19 -17.45 27.43
N ILE A 167 -2.24 -16.54 27.63
CA ILE A 167 -1.12 -16.73 28.55
C ILE A 167 -1.33 -15.79 29.73
N HIS A 168 -1.59 -16.35 30.90
CA HIS A 168 -1.73 -15.61 32.16
C HIS A 168 -0.39 -15.55 32.89
N ILE A 169 0.08 -14.34 33.17
CA ILE A 169 1.32 -14.06 33.88
C ILE A 169 0.95 -13.57 35.28
N SER A 170 1.44 -14.26 36.30
CA SER A 170 1.14 -13.97 37.72
C SER A 170 2.28 -13.26 38.44
N ALA A 171 3.48 -13.21 37.85
CA ALA A 171 4.66 -12.52 38.38
C ALA A 171 5.59 -12.10 37.22
N PRO A 172 6.25 -10.92 37.27
CA PRO A 172 6.35 -9.99 38.40
C PRO A 172 5.13 -9.07 38.63
N ASP A 173 4.35 -8.77 37.58
CA ASP A 173 3.07 -8.04 37.65
C ASP A 173 2.02 -8.82 36.83
N GLU A 174 0.73 -8.63 37.11
CA GLU A 174 -0.35 -9.29 36.35
C GLU A 174 -0.37 -8.85 34.88
N ALA A 175 -0.32 -9.83 33.98
CA ALA A 175 -0.48 -9.62 32.54
C ALA A 175 -1.20 -10.80 31.88
N VAL A 176 -1.89 -10.52 30.78
CA VAL A 176 -2.61 -11.49 29.96
C VAL A 176 -2.24 -11.26 28.49
N ILE A 177 -1.83 -12.32 27.80
CA ILE A 177 -1.57 -12.28 26.36
C ILE A 177 -2.62 -13.15 25.68
N GLU A 178 -3.49 -12.55 24.87
CA GLU A 178 -4.51 -13.26 24.10
C GLU A 178 -4.05 -13.42 22.66
N ILE A 179 -4.08 -14.65 22.15
CA ILE A 179 -3.64 -15.02 20.81
C ILE A 179 -4.83 -15.64 20.07
N ASP A 180 -5.32 -14.91 19.07
CA ASP A 180 -6.29 -15.36 18.07
C ASP A 180 -5.60 -15.52 16.71
N SER A 181 -6.25 -16.25 15.82
CA SER A 181 -5.94 -16.39 14.40
C SER A 181 -5.65 -15.07 13.67
N LYS A 182 -6.21 -13.94 14.10
CA LYS A 182 -6.06 -12.64 13.41
C LYS A 182 -5.22 -11.62 14.17
N GLN A 183 -5.12 -11.76 15.49
CA GLN A 183 -4.49 -10.73 16.32
C GLN A 183 -3.93 -11.32 17.62
N THR A 184 -2.91 -10.65 18.14
CA THR A 184 -2.44 -10.86 19.51
C THR A 184 -2.61 -9.58 20.30
N VAL A 185 -3.23 -9.67 21.48
CA VAL A 185 -3.47 -8.55 22.37
C VAL A 185 -2.72 -8.78 23.67
N ILE A 186 -1.96 -7.77 24.12
CA ILE A 186 -1.19 -7.82 25.36
C ILE A 186 -1.82 -6.84 26.34
N PHE A 187 -2.32 -7.38 27.46
CA PHE A 187 -2.79 -6.62 28.60
C PHE A 187 -1.74 -6.75 29.71
N ALA A 188 -1.17 -5.64 30.16
CA ALA A 188 -0.22 -5.65 31.26
C ALA A 188 -0.38 -4.38 32.10
N ALA A 189 -0.22 -4.50 33.41
CA ALA A 189 -0.38 -3.38 34.35
C ALA A 189 0.75 -2.35 34.28
N ASN A 190 1.92 -2.72 33.74
CA ASN A 190 3.16 -1.96 33.80
C ASN A 190 3.81 -1.82 32.43
N GLU A 191 4.18 -0.60 32.03
CA GLU A 191 4.86 -0.33 30.75
C GLU A 191 6.19 -1.09 30.60
N ASN A 192 6.92 -1.30 31.70
CA ASN A 192 8.17 -2.06 31.67
C ASN A 192 7.93 -3.54 31.35
N LEU A 193 6.87 -4.13 31.93
CA LEU A 193 6.47 -5.51 31.63
C LEU A 193 5.97 -5.61 30.18
N THR A 194 5.16 -4.64 29.73
CA THR A 194 4.73 -4.55 28.32
C THR A 194 5.91 -4.49 27.37
N ALA A 195 6.95 -3.70 27.68
CA ALA A 195 8.13 -3.59 26.84
C ALA A 195 8.88 -4.93 26.72
N VAL A 196 9.07 -5.64 27.84
CA VAL A 196 9.73 -6.95 27.86
C VAL A 196 8.90 -8.00 27.12
N ILE A 197 7.57 -8.01 27.29
CA ILE A 197 6.68 -8.91 26.56
C ILE A 197 6.75 -8.61 25.06
N CYS A 198 6.67 -7.34 24.65
CA CYS A 198 6.76 -6.95 23.24
C CYS A 198 8.12 -7.28 22.61
N GLU A 199 9.22 -7.11 23.34
CA GLU A 199 10.56 -7.51 22.88
C GLU A 199 10.63 -9.03 22.69
N THR A 200 10.16 -9.78 23.69
CA THR A 200 10.15 -11.25 23.66
C THR A 200 9.25 -11.76 22.53
N PHE A 201 8.07 -11.16 22.38
CA PHE A 201 7.14 -11.43 21.30
C PHE A 201 7.80 -11.18 19.94
N SER A 202 8.52 -10.07 19.77
CA SER A 202 9.25 -9.74 18.54
C SER A 202 10.42 -10.70 18.26
N SER A 203 10.95 -11.36 19.28
CA SER A 203 12.00 -12.38 19.12
C SER A 203 11.46 -13.74 18.67
N VAL A 204 10.23 -14.07 19.05
CA VAL A 204 9.54 -15.33 18.71
C VAL A 204 8.78 -15.19 17.39
N CYS A 205 8.19 -14.03 17.14
CA CYS A 205 7.48 -13.73 15.91
C CYS A 205 8.46 -13.49 14.76
N SER A 206 8.06 -13.95 13.57
CA SER A 206 8.78 -13.63 12.34
C SER A 206 8.40 -12.21 11.91
N GLY A 207 9.10 -11.20 12.45
CA GLY A 207 8.97 -9.81 12.01
C GLY A 207 9.44 -9.59 10.57
N ILE A 208 8.67 -8.81 9.79
CA ILE A 208 9.13 -8.15 8.57
C ILE A 208 9.68 -6.76 8.90
#